data_AF-A0A964AN66-F1
#
_entry.id   AF-A0A964AN66-F1
#
_cell.length_a   1.000
_cell.length_b   1.000
_cell.length_c   1.000
_cell.angle_alpha   90.00
_cell.angle_beta   90.00
_cell.angle_gamma   90.00
#
_symmetry.space_group_name_H-M   'P 1'
#
loop_
_entity.id
_entity.type
_entity.pdbx_description
1 polymer ?
#
loop_
_entity_poly.entity_id
_entity_poly.type
_entity_poly.pdbx_seq_one_letter_code
_entity_poly.pdbx_strand_id
1 'polypeptide(L)'
;MARPPRHTLIPNANNPRLLGRLIELVARGIRDPRAMAEMLDCEVRTVHYYTQAGEWLRLLETNDRDLRPNLTRLGLEYAFAGRDHPKVYAQAVWGNDFVVQLMQGRKALPEPEVIATFIQRWVPDMAASTARRRATAVRSLLEPAMRHRVRPKPGAHQLSLDFATAARPAPAQEPLNLKAGTDESPDVYRVVLRALLDHGELSLGHIRAILDAAGGQDLPLGGYVDMARRRGDAWRLGDRLVCSWGAIWRRDIADTVAGIALSDPGYREYLQVLREAAAGDPGAAARYGRLKERFAPWDRRVFGDAVVPARLAQDLDRVLLGRPIDAFPLAGETGPEPGPTTGPFLNLLERQDLALCLPPTVLALRGGVAGINALLRARVNADHAGGLPSLVDNRELVHGGLCHPGERAPRAIPDTISLRLRVLMHVPHISMLTGLLLLHRRTEWGMRLVLTDGVLELVKGRKVVGEALFLLDEFAAEQGWLVARRPRVGVTGGQLAGIMEGLGIATRVGATLVLEEDFFVRLRADAEDREVGDDLVPLADRLQAFTEGWTGQE
;
A
#
# COMPACT_ATOMS: atom_id res chain seq x y z
N MET A 1 6.45 -14.24 -36.52
CA MET A 1 5.84 -12.95 -36.13
C MET A 1 4.87 -13.21 -34.99
N ALA A 2 5.04 -12.54 -33.84
CA ALA A 2 4.13 -12.69 -32.70
C ALA A 2 2.75 -12.13 -33.07
N ARG A 3 1.67 -12.82 -32.69
CA ARG A 3 0.30 -12.33 -32.90
C ARG A 3 0.11 -11.06 -32.06
N PRO A 4 -0.47 -9.98 -32.61
CA PRO A 4 -0.76 -8.78 -31.84
C PRO A 4 -1.71 -9.11 -30.67
N PRO A 5 -1.52 -8.50 -29.50
CA PRO A 5 -2.33 -8.78 -28.33
C PRO A 5 -3.80 -8.44 -28.60
N ARG A 6 -4.73 -9.28 -28.12
CA ARG A 6 -6.14 -9.21 -28.54
C ARG A 6 -6.83 -7.88 -28.22
N HIS A 7 -6.41 -7.21 -27.15
CA HIS A 7 -6.95 -5.90 -26.75
C HIS A 7 -6.57 -4.75 -27.70
N THR A 8 -5.57 -4.92 -28.58
CA THR A 8 -5.21 -3.91 -29.61
C THR A 8 -5.92 -4.13 -30.94
N LEU A 9 -6.64 -5.26 -31.09
CA LEU A 9 -7.38 -5.58 -32.30
C LEU A 9 -8.74 -4.87 -32.32
N ILE A 10 -9.00 -4.10 -33.38
CA ILE A 10 -10.32 -3.48 -33.60
C ILE A 10 -11.41 -4.56 -33.66
N PRO A 11 -12.50 -4.47 -32.90
CA PRO A 11 -13.49 -5.55 -32.82
C PRO A 11 -14.31 -5.71 -34.11
N ASN A 12 -14.82 -6.93 -34.30
CA ASN A 12 -15.81 -7.26 -35.34
C ASN A 12 -17.22 -7.50 -34.76
N ALA A 13 -17.36 -7.37 -33.44
CA ALA A 13 -18.62 -7.49 -32.72
C ALA A 13 -19.46 -6.22 -32.86
N ASN A 14 -20.75 -6.38 -33.14
CA ASN A 14 -21.66 -5.27 -33.46
C ASN A 14 -22.90 -5.19 -32.55
N ASN A 15 -23.13 -6.16 -31.67
CA ASN A 15 -24.31 -6.18 -30.79
C ASN A 15 -23.93 -5.99 -29.32
N PRO A 16 -24.04 -4.77 -28.77
CA PRO A 16 -23.67 -4.48 -27.37
C PRO A 16 -24.50 -5.25 -26.34
N ARG A 17 -25.73 -5.67 -26.67
CA ARG A 17 -26.56 -6.49 -25.77
C ARG A 17 -26.04 -7.92 -25.67
N LEU A 18 -25.56 -8.47 -26.78
CA LEU A 18 -24.95 -9.80 -26.80
C LEU A 18 -23.62 -9.80 -26.03
N LEU A 19 -22.85 -8.72 -26.14
CA LEU A 19 -21.66 -8.52 -25.30
C LEU A 19 -22.01 -8.52 -23.81
N GLY A 20 -23.06 -7.79 -23.42
CA GLY A 20 -23.52 -7.73 -22.03
C GLY A 20 -23.94 -9.10 -21.50
N ARG A 21 -24.72 -9.87 -22.26
CA ARG A 21 -25.11 -11.25 -21.90
C ARG A 21 -23.89 -12.17 -21.76
N LEU A 22 -22.91 -12.05 -22.65
CA LEU A 22 -21.67 -12.82 -22.53
C LEU A 22 -20.94 -12.50 -21.23
N ILE A 23 -20.82 -11.21 -20.88
CA ILE A 23 -20.21 -10.77 -19.62
C ILE A 23 -20.95 -11.34 -18.40
N GLU A 24 -22.28 -11.35 -18.43
CA GLU A 24 -23.11 -11.96 -17.37
C GLU A 24 -22.89 -13.48 -17.24
N LEU A 25 -22.70 -14.20 -18.35
CA LEU A 25 -22.38 -15.64 -18.32
C LEU A 25 -21.00 -15.89 -17.68
N VAL A 26 -20.01 -15.07 -18.02
CA VAL A 26 -18.67 -15.14 -17.39
C VAL A 26 -18.76 -14.85 -15.89
N ALA A 27 -19.59 -13.88 -15.48
CA ALA A 27 -19.84 -13.55 -14.07
C ALA A 27 -20.48 -14.73 -13.31
N ARG A 28 -21.35 -15.49 -13.98
CA ARG A 28 -21.97 -16.72 -13.45
C ARG A 28 -21.03 -17.94 -13.46
N GLY A 29 -19.77 -17.76 -13.88
CA GLY A 29 -18.75 -18.82 -13.88
C GLY A 29 -18.68 -19.63 -15.17
N ILE A 30 -19.44 -19.28 -16.21
CA ILE A 30 -19.47 -20.01 -17.49
C ILE A 30 -18.38 -19.44 -18.39
N ARG A 31 -17.24 -20.13 -18.44
CA ARG A 31 -16.02 -19.66 -19.10
C ARG A 31 -15.58 -20.51 -20.28
N ASP A 32 -16.26 -21.62 -20.55
CA ASP A 32 -16.00 -22.44 -21.71
C ASP A 32 -16.66 -21.84 -22.99
N PRO A 33 -15.90 -21.56 -24.06
CA PRO A 33 -16.45 -20.97 -25.28
C PRO A 33 -17.55 -21.78 -25.97
N ARG A 34 -17.55 -23.13 -25.83
CA ARG A 34 -18.61 -23.98 -26.40
C ARG A 34 -19.87 -23.90 -25.57
N ALA A 35 -19.75 -23.96 -24.24
CA ALA A 35 -20.88 -23.74 -23.34
C ALA A 35 -21.49 -22.33 -23.50
N MET A 36 -20.68 -21.28 -23.67
CA MET A 36 -21.17 -19.93 -23.95
C MET A 36 -21.89 -19.85 -25.31
N ALA A 37 -21.38 -20.53 -26.33
CA ALA A 37 -21.99 -20.55 -27.66
C ALA A 37 -23.38 -21.20 -27.62
N GLU A 38 -23.51 -22.32 -26.90
CA GLU A 38 -24.78 -23.01 -26.69
C GLU A 38 -25.80 -22.14 -25.92
N MET A 39 -25.38 -21.51 -24.82
CA MET A 39 -26.28 -20.68 -24.01
C MET A 39 -26.69 -19.35 -24.67
N LEU A 40 -25.86 -18.83 -25.57
CA LEU A 40 -26.15 -17.61 -26.33
C LEU A 40 -26.81 -17.90 -27.68
N ASP A 41 -27.06 -19.17 -28.01
CA ASP A 41 -27.59 -19.63 -29.30
C ASP A 41 -26.82 -19.04 -30.49
N CYS A 42 -25.50 -19.20 -30.48
CA CYS A 42 -24.62 -18.63 -31.50
C CYS A 42 -23.42 -19.52 -31.81
N GLU A 43 -22.71 -19.26 -32.91
CA GLU A 43 -21.49 -19.99 -33.24
C GLU A 43 -20.34 -19.66 -32.27
N VAL A 44 -19.47 -20.63 -31.99
CA VAL A 44 -18.24 -20.43 -31.18
C VAL A 44 -17.36 -19.30 -31.74
N ARG A 45 -17.33 -19.14 -33.07
CA ARG A 45 -16.62 -18.02 -33.72
C ARG A 45 -17.16 -16.65 -33.27
N THR A 46 -18.47 -16.55 -33.06
CA THR A 46 -19.13 -15.35 -32.55
C THR A 46 -18.71 -15.07 -31.12
N VAL A 47 -18.66 -16.08 -30.25
CA VAL A 47 -18.12 -15.96 -28.88
C VAL A 47 -16.69 -15.41 -28.88
N HIS A 48 -15.84 -15.86 -29.81
CA HIS A 48 -14.48 -15.31 -29.95
C HIS A 48 -14.46 -13.83 -30.38
N TYR A 49 -15.36 -13.39 -31.25
CA TYR A 49 -15.49 -11.97 -31.60
C TYR A 49 -15.95 -11.11 -30.42
N TYR A 50 -16.88 -11.62 -29.61
CA TYR A 50 -17.40 -10.87 -28.45
C TYR A 50 -16.44 -10.88 -27.25
N THR A 51 -15.69 -11.96 -27.03
CA THR A 51 -14.59 -11.96 -26.04
C THR A 51 -13.49 -10.97 -26.44
N GLN A 52 -13.11 -10.92 -27.73
CA GLN A 52 -12.18 -9.90 -28.24
C GLN A 52 -12.74 -8.48 -28.05
N ALA A 53 -14.03 -8.24 -28.28
CA ALA A 53 -14.64 -6.94 -28.05
C ALA A 53 -14.69 -6.55 -26.56
N GLY A 54 -14.92 -7.53 -25.68
CA GLY A 54 -14.82 -7.34 -24.25
C GLY A 54 -13.40 -6.98 -23.79
N GLU A 55 -12.38 -7.59 -24.37
CA GLU A 55 -10.98 -7.22 -24.12
C GLU A 55 -10.64 -5.83 -24.65
N TRP A 56 -11.12 -5.49 -25.84
CA TRP A 56 -10.94 -4.17 -26.42
C TRP A 56 -11.59 -3.07 -25.55
N LEU A 57 -12.74 -3.33 -24.94
CA LEU A 57 -13.38 -2.44 -23.97
C LEU A 57 -12.84 -2.59 -22.54
N ARG A 58 -11.82 -3.44 -22.31
CA ARG A 58 -11.25 -3.76 -20.99
C ARG A 58 -12.28 -4.28 -19.98
N LEU A 59 -13.34 -4.92 -20.44
CA LEU A 59 -14.35 -5.62 -19.62
C LEU A 59 -13.96 -7.09 -19.37
N LEU A 60 -13.16 -7.67 -20.27
CA LEU A 60 -12.67 -9.04 -20.18
C LEU A 60 -11.15 -9.08 -20.33
N GLU A 61 -10.55 -10.12 -19.80
CA GLU A 61 -9.15 -10.50 -20.01
C GLU A 61 -9.11 -12.00 -20.26
N THR A 62 -8.56 -12.42 -21.41
CA THR A 62 -8.41 -13.85 -21.73
C THR A 62 -7.01 -14.32 -21.38
N ASN A 63 -6.90 -15.44 -20.67
CA ASN A 63 -5.62 -16.09 -20.45
C ASN A 63 -5.11 -16.70 -21.77
N ASP A 64 -3.90 -16.32 -22.19
CA ASP A 64 -3.27 -16.77 -23.44
C ASP A 64 -3.06 -18.29 -23.52
N ARG A 65 -3.02 -18.99 -22.37
CA ARG A 65 -2.85 -20.46 -22.33
C ARG A 65 -4.13 -21.25 -22.61
N ASP A 66 -5.27 -20.79 -22.09
CA ASP A 66 -6.51 -21.58 -22.08
C ASP A 66 -7.67 -20.93 -22.86
N LEU A 67 -7.48 -19.71 -23.38
CA LEU A 67 -8.48 -18.94 -24.12
C LEU A 67 -9.82 -18.71 -23.38
N ARG A 68 -9.83 -18.87 -22.07
CA ARG A 68 -10.99 -18.64 -21.20
C ARG A 68 -11.04 -17.17 -20.76
N PRO A 69 -12.17 -16.47 -20.96
CA PRO A 69 -12.31 -15.09 -20.53
C PRO A 69 -12.53 -15.00 -19.02
N ASN A 70 -11.84 -14.06 -18.39
CA ASN A 70 -12.06 -13.63 -17.01
C ASN A 70 -12.55 -12.17 -17.01
N LEU A 71 -13.30 -11.79 -15.98
CA LEU A 71 -13.73 -10.40 -15.82
C LEU A 71 -12.59 -9.55 -15.28
N THR A 72 -12.40 -8.39 -15.87
CA THR A 72 -11.59 -7.33 -15.27
C THR A 72 -12.37 -6.67 -14.12
N ARG A 73 -11.73 -5.77 -13.38
CA ARG A 73 -12.43 -4.93 -12.37
C ARG A 73 -13.64 -4.19 -12.98
N LEU A 74 -13.47 -3.61 -14.18
CA LEU A 74 -14.55 -2.91 -14.88
C LEU A 74 -15.62 -3.88 -15.41
N GLY A 75 -15.23 -5.10 -15.80
CA GLY A 75 -16.15 -6.17 -16.16
C GLY A 75 -17.03 -6.64 -15.00
N LEU A 76 -16.46 -6.75 -13.80
CA LEU A 76 -17.19 -7.06 -12.57
C LEU A 76 -18.16 -5.92 -12.22
N GLU A 77 -17.69 -4.68 -12.24
CA GLU A 77 -18.54 -3.49 -12.03
C GLU A 77 -19.71 -3.48 -13.03
N TYR A 78 -19.46 -3.80 -14.31
CA TYR A 78 -20.52 -3.89 -15.32
C TYR A 78 -21.50 -5.02 -15.04
N ALA A 79 -21.03 -6.22 -14.69
CA ALA A 79 -21.87 -7.39 -14.46
C ALA A 79 -22.82 -7.24 -13.24
N PHE A 80 -22.42 -6.44 -12.24
CA PHE A 80 -23.19 -6.21 -11.02
C PHE A 80 -23.85 -4.82 -10.96
N ALA A 81 -23.75 -3.99 -12.01
CA ALA A 81 -24.26 -2.62 -11.98
C ALA A 81 -25.80 -2.50 -12.04
N GLY A 82 -26.54 -3.57 -12.35
CA GLY A 82 -28.00 -3.57 -12.44
C GLY A 82 -28.55 -2.42 -13.30
N ARG A 83 -29.27 -1.47 -12.69
CA ARG A 83 -29.86 -0.31 -13.41
C ARG A 83 -28.81 0.65 -13.97
N ASP A 84 -27.57 0.61 -13.47
CA ASP A 84 -26.46 1.47 -13.90
C ASP A 84 -25.61 0.86 -15.04
N HIS A 85 -26.00 -0.29 -15.62
CA HIS A 85 -25.31 -0.92 -16.77
C HIS A 85 -24.97 0.08 -17.90
N PRO A 86 -25.86 0.99 -18.34
CA PRO A 86 -25.55 1.94 -19.40
C PRO A 86 -24.44 2.93 -19.06
N LYS A 87 -24.29 3.30 -17.78
CA LYS A 87 -23.24 4.23 -17.32
C LYS A 87 -21.88 3.56 -17.29
N VAL A 88 -21.80 2.34 -16.75
CA VAL A 88 -20.55 1.56 -16.69
C VAL A 88 -20.10 1.16 -18.09
N TYR A 89 -21.05 0.82 -18.97
CA TYR A 89 -20.75 0.60 -20.40
C TYR A 89 -20.13 1.82 -21.05
N ALA A 90 -20.71 3.00 -20.81
CA ALA A 90 -20.18 4.23 -21.36
C ALA A 90 -18.78 4.54 -20.81
N GLN A 91 -18.51 4.28 -19.53
CA GLN A 91 -17.17 4.39 -18.96
C GLN A 91 -16.16 3.48 -19.68
N ALA A 92 -16.54 2.23 -19.98
CA ALA A 92 -15.69 1.30 -20.74
C ALA A 92 -15.40 1.80 -22.17
N VAL A 93 -16.41 2.32 -22.85
CA VAL A 93 -16.28 2.88 -24.20
C VAL A 93 -15.41 4.14 -24.21
N TRP A 94 -15.65 5.09 -23.31
CA TRP A 94 -14.92 6.35 -23.23
C TRP A 94 -13.52 6.21 -22.61
N GLY A 95 -13.22 5.08 -21.97
CA GLY A 95 -11.88 4.74 -21.47
C GLY A 95 -10.97 4.09 -22.52
N ASN A 96 -11.44 3.92 -23.76
CA ASN A 96 -10.65 3.35 -24.84
C ASN A 96 -10.00 4.46 -25.69
N ASP A 97 -8.66 4.44 -25.82
CA ASP A 97 -7.88 5.47 -26.50
C ASP A 97 -8.27 5.65 -27.98
N PHE A 98 -8.59 4.56 -28.68
CA PHE A 98 -9.06 4.62 -30.06
C PHE A 98 -10.37 5.42 -30.15
N VAL A 99 -11.29 5.22 -29.19
CA VAL A 99 -12.58 5.91 -29.15
C VAL A 99 -12.40 7.39 -28.79
N VAL A 100 -11.54 7.70 -27.82
CA VAL A 100 -11.25 9.08 -27.40
C VAL A 100 -10.70 9.88 -28.59
N GLN A 101 -9.72 9.33 -29.30
CA GLN A 101 -9.12 10.00 -30.47
C GLN A 101 -10.10 10.08 -31.65
N LEU A 102 -10.88 9.02 -31.91
CA LEU A 102 -11.92 9.05 -32.95
C LEU A 102 -12.99 10.10 -32.65
N MET A 103 -13.32 10.36 -31.38
CA MET A 103 -14.38 11.29 -30.98
C MET A 103 -13.87 12.69 -30.63
N GLN A 104 -12.57 12.94 -30.72
CA GLN A 104 -11.96 14.23 -30.41
C GLN A 104 -12.53 15.34 -31.30
N GLY A 105 -13.06 16.40 -30.67
CA GLY A 105 -13.70 17.52 -31.37
C GLY A 105 -15.08 17.22 -31.97
N ARG A 106 -15.61 15.99 -31.83
CA ARG A 106 -16.88 15.57 -32.45
C ARG A 106 -18.02 15.49 -31.42
N LYS A 107 -19.22 15.92 -31.83
CA LYS A 107 -20.44 15.86 -31.00
C LYS A 107 -21.38 14.71 -31.39
N ALA A 108 -21.44 14.38 -32.68
CA ALA A 108 -22.20 13.27 -33.21
C ALA A 108 -21.29 12.08 -33.56
N LEU A 109 -21.90 10.89 -33.65
CA LEU A 109 -21.20 9.67 -34.03
C LEU A 109 -20.77 9.75 -35.52
N PRO A 110 -19.49 9.54 -35.86
CA PRO A 110 -19.02 9.64 -37.24
C PRO A 110 -19.61 8.56 -38.14
N GLU A 111 -19.85 8.88 -39.40
CA GLU A 111 -20.30 7.90 -40.41
C GLU A 111 -19.29 6.75 -40.60
N PRO A 112 -19.75 5.53 -40.95
CA PRO A 112 -18.89 4.35 -41.08
C PRO A 112 -17.66 4.58 -41.98
N GLU A 113 -17.77 5.40 -43.02
CA GLU A 113 -16.69 5.75 -43.93
C GLU A 113 -15.56 6.50 -43.20
N VAL A 114 -15.93 7.45 -42.33
CA VAL A 114 -14.98 8.23 -41.51
C VAL A 114 -14.27 7.32 -40.51
N ILE A 115 -15.00 6.40 -39.89
CA ILE A 115 -14.44 5.42 -38.96
C ILE A 115 -13.51 4.46 -39.71
N ALA A 116 -13.86 4.02 -40.92
CA ALA A 116 -13.03 3.15 -41.74
C ALA A 116 -11.69 3.81 -42.11
N THR A 117 -11.71 5.08 -42.55
CA THR A 117 -10.48 5.85 -42.80
C THR A 117 -9.64 6.00 -41.53
N PHE A 118 -10.28 6.21 -40.36
CA PHE A 118 -9.56 6.28 -39.09
C PHE A 118 -8.94 4.94 -38.70
N ILE A 119 -9.64 3.82 -38.88
CA ILE A 119 -9.11 2.47 -38.65
C ILE A 119 -7.88 2.22 -39.52
N GLN A 120 -7.89 2.63 -40.79
CA GLN A 120 -6.75 2.46 -41.69
C GLN A 120 -5.54 3.31 -41.29
N ARG A 121 -5.74 4.47 -40.68
CA ARG A 121 -4.64 5.26 -40.10
C ARG A 121 -4.10 4.63 -38.83
N TRP A 122 -4.97 4.04 -38.02
CA TRP A 122 -4.62 3.39 -36.76
C TRP A 122 -3.92 2.03 -36.97
N VAL A 123 -4.33 1.29 -38.00
CA VAL A 123 -3.76 -0.01 -38.41
C VAL A 123 -3.46 0.05 -39.91
N PRO A 124 -2.26 0.54 -40.30
CA PRO A 124 -1.90 0.78 -41.71
C PRO A 124 -2.00 -0.46 -42.60
N ASP A 125 -1.73 -1.64 -42.04
CA ASP A 125 -1.72 -2.91 -42.79
C ASP A 125 -3.12 -3.52 -43.00
N MET A 126 -4.19 -2.85 -42.56
CA MET A 126 -5.56 -3.39 -42.67
C MET A 126 -6.19 -3.13 -44.04
N ALA A 127 -6.61 -4.21 -44.71
CA ALA A 127 -7.33 -4.12 -45.99
C ALA A 127 -8.59 -3.24 -45.89
N ALA A 128 -8.85 -2.40 -46.91
CA ALA A 128 -9.94 -1.42 -46.93
C ALA A 128 -11.34 -2.04 -46.73
N SER A 129 -11.59 -3.21 -47.31
CA SER A 129 -12.84 -3.97 -47.13
C SER A 129 -13.04 -4.42 -45.68
N THR A 130 -11.96 -4.80 -44.99
CA THR A 130 -11.98 -5.20 -43.57
C THR A 130 -12.19 -4.00 -42.66
N ALA A 131 -11.54 -2.86 -42.97
CA ALA A 131 -11.72 -1.62 -42.21
C ALA A 131 -13.17 -1.12 -42.27
N ARG A 132 -13.82 -1.14 -43.45
CA ARG A 132 -15.25 -0.80 -43.60
C ARG A 132 -16.16 -1.72 -42.80
N ARG A 133 -15.92 -3.04 -42.83
CA ARG A 133 -16.70 -4.00 -42.04
C ARG A 133 -16.58 -3.75 -40.53
N ARG A 134 -15.36 -3.50 -40.04
CA ARG A 134 -15.11 -3.19 -38.62
C ARG A 134 -15.65 -1.82 -38.21
N ALA A 135 -15.68 -0.85 -39.11
CA ALA A 135 -16.23 0.47 -38.84
C ALA A 135 -17.70 0.43 -38.43
N THR A 136 -18.52 -0.39 -39.11
CA THR A 136 -19.93 -0.61 -38.73
C THR A 136 -20.05 -1.26 -37.36
N ALA A 137 -19.16 -2.20 -37.03
CA ALA A 137 -19.15 -2.89 -35.74
C ALA A 137 -18.78 -1.91 -34.60
N VAL A 138 -17.72 -1.13 -34.78
CA VAL A 138 -17.31 -0.07 -33.86
C VAL A 138 -18.43 0.94 -33.67
N ARG A 139 -19.05 1.44 -34.75
CA ARG A 139 -20.18 2.38 -34.66
C ARG A 139 -21.30 1.84 -33.77
N SER A 140 -21.65 0.56 -33.94
CA SER A 140 -22.70 -0.11 -33.17
C SER A 140 -22.34 -0.29 -31.68
N LEU A 141 -21.07 -0.45 -31.35
CA LEU A 141 -20.57 -0.49 -29.96
C LEU A 141 -20.55 0.90 -29.31
N LEU A 142 -20.32 1.96 -30.09
CA LEU A 142 -20.27 3.33 -29.59
C LEU A 142 -21.65 3.93 -29.33
N GLU A 143 -22.63 3.59 -30.15
CA GLU A 143 -23.97 4.19 -30.14
C GLU A 143 -24.64 4.21 -28.74
N PRO A 144 -24.64 3.12 -27.94
CA PRO A 144 -25.25 3.14 -26.60
C PRO A 144 -24.55 4.09 -25.62
N ALA A 145 -23.24 4.29 -25.77
CA ALA A 145 -22.44 5.14 -24.89
C ALA A 145 -22.62 6.64 -25.17
N MET A 146 -23.17 7.01 -26.33
CA MET A 146 -23.40 8.40 -26.72
C MET A 146 -24.39 9.14 -25.81
N ARG A 147 -25.37 8.42 -25.23
CA ARG A 147 -26.37 8.99 -24.30
C ARG A 147 -25.80 9.30 -22.92
N HIS A 148 -24.74 8.60 -22.54
CA HIS A 148 -24.02 8.78 -21.29
C HIS A 148 -22.61 9.26 -21.59
N ARG A 149 -22.50 10.30 -22.44
CA ARG A 149 -21.24 10.98 -22.67
C ARG A 149 -20.76 11.53 -21.33
N VAL A 150 -19.91 10.77 -20.67
CA VAL A 150 -19.11 11.25 -19.56
C VAL A 150 -18.37 12.42 -20.18
N ARG A 151 -18.68 13.66 -19.76
CA ARG A 151 -17.79 14.79 -20.07
C ARG A 151 -16.42 14.22 -19.75
N PRO A 152 -15.44 14.21 -20.68
CA PRO A 152 -14.09 13.97 -20.25
C PRO A 152 -13.94 14.93 -19.08
N LYS A 153 -13.75 14.40 -17.86
CA LYS A 153 -13.23 15.22 -16.78
C LYS A 153 -12.08 15.93 -17.48
N PRO A 154 -12.07 17.28 -17.56
CA PRO A 154 -11.02 18.00 -18.28
C PRO A 154 -9.76 17.25 -17.92
N GLY A 155 -9.13 16.66 -18.96
CA GLY A 155 -8.06 15.70 -18.77
C GLY A 155 -7.19 16.28 -17.69
N ALA A 156 -6.89 15.49 -16.68
CA ALA A 156 -6.01 15.85 -15.58
C ALA A 156 -4.65 16.24 -16.19
N HIS A 157 -4.61 17.42 -16.79
CA HIS A 157 -3.56 18.05 -17.56
C HIS A 157 -3.57 19.53 -17.19
N GLN A 158 -4.07 19.86 -15.99
CA GLN A 158 -3.36 20.86 -15.19
C GLN A 158 -2.08 20.16 -14.74
N LEU A 159 -1.07 20.17 -15.62
CA LEU A 159 0.30 19.68 -15.41
C LEU A 159 0.39 18.46 -14.47
N SER A 160 -0.25 17.34 -14.82
CA SER A 160 0.03 16.06 -14.15
C SER A 160 1.35 15.52 -14.69
N LEU A 161 2.46 15.99 -14.13
CA LEU A 161 3.71 15.25 -14.26
C LEU A 161 3.54 14.00 -13.42
N ASP A 162 3.45 12.82 -14.06
CA ASP A 162 3.70 11.56 -13.38
C ASP A 162 5.17 11.57 -12.99
N PHE A 163 5.45 11.84 -11.72
CA PHE A 163 6.76 12.29 -11.29
C PHE A 163 7.84 11.20 -11.21
N ALA A 164 7.53 9.94 -11.51
CA ALA A 164 8.53 8.88 -11.67
C ALA A 164 7.91 7.67 -12.36
N THR A 165 8.77 6.82 -12.93
CA THR A 165 8.46 5.47 -13.40
C THR A 165 7.43 4.79 -12.49
N ALA A 166 6.31 4.38 -13.09
CA ALA A 166 5.21 3.70 -12.42
C ALA A 166 5.78 2.67 -11.44
N ALA A 167 5.44 2.82 -10.15
CA ALA A 167 5.84 1.86 -9.14
C ALA A 167 5.44 0.47 -9.64
N ARG A 168 6.42 -0.41 -9.81
CA ARG A 168 6.16 -1.81 -10.10
C ARG A 168 5.17 -2.27 -9.03
N PRO A 169 3.99 -2.82 -9.40
CA PRO A 169 3.05 -3.30 -8.42
C PRO A 169 3.81 -4.24 -7.49
N ALA A 170 3.65 -4.04 -6.18
CA ALA A 170 4.27 -4.91 -5.20
C ALA A 170 3.97 -6.36 -5.60
N PRO A 171 4.97 -7.27 -5.62
CA PRO A 171 4.70 -8.66 -5.91
C PRO A 171 3.58 -9.11 -4.99
N ALA A 172 2.52 -9.70 -5.57
CA ALA A 172 1.41 -10.23 -4.81
C ALA A 172 2.00 -11.15 -3.74
N GLN A 173 1.84 -10.79 -2.46
CA GLN A 173 2.26 -11.66 -1.38
C GLN A 173 1.55 -12.99 -1.59
N GLU A 174 2.31 -14.09 -1.59
CA GLU A 174 1.70 -15.42 -1.64
C GLU A 174 0.64 -15.49 -0.53
N PRO A 175 -0.60 -15.87 -0.86
CA PRO A 175 -1.65 -15.96 0.14
C PRO A 175 -1.17 -16.91 1.22
N LEU A 176 -0.97 -16.38 2.42
CA LEU A 176 -0.66 -17.20 3.58
C LEU A 176 -1.80 -18.22 3.70
N ASN A 177 -1.46 -19.50 3.84
CA ASN A 177 -2.46 -20.52 4.10
C ASN A 177 -3.00 -20.34 5.53
N LEU A 178 -3.91 -19.38 5.70
CA LEU A 178 -4.54 -19.03 6.97
C LEU A 178 -5.76 -19.92 7.28
N LYS A 179 -6.08 -20.90 6.42
CA LYS A 179 -7.21 -21.84 6.62
C LYS A 179 -7.06 -22.74 7.85
N ALA A 180 -5.90 -22.73 8.50
CA ALA A 180 -5.62 -23.44 9.75
C ALA A 180 -5.53 -22.51 10.98
N GLY A 181 -5.83 -21.21 10.83
CA GLY A 181 -5.72 -20.24 11.92
C GLY A 181 -6.83 -20.43 12.96
N THR A 182 -6.46 -20.85 14.16
CA THR A 182 -7.28 -20.73 15.37
C THR A 182 -7.40 -19.26 15.79
N ASP A 183 -8.28 -18.95 16.75
CA ASP A 183 -8.49 -17.60 17.32
C ASP A 183 -7.22 -16.90 17.81
N GLU A 184 -6.12 -17.63 18.02
CA GLU A 184 -4.83 -17.11 18.50
C GLU A 184 -3.64 -17.61 17.65
N SER A 185 -3.80 -17.67 16.32
CA SER A 185 -2.69 -18.09 15.44
C SER A 185 -1.54 -17.06 15.39
N PRO A 186 -0.29 -17.45 15.71
CA PRO A 186 0.87 -16.55 15.61
C PRO A 186 1.16 -16.07 14.18
N ASP A 187 0.83 -16.88 13.17
CA ASP A 187 0.99 -16.51 11.76
C ASP A 187 0.10 -15.33 11.38
N VAL A 188 -1.17 -15.41 11.79
CA VAL A 188 -2.18 -14.40 11.51
C VAL A 188 -1.86 -13.13 12.31
N TYR A 189 -1.56 -13.30 13.60
CA TYR A 189 -1.18 -12.19 14.46
C TYR A 189 0.06 -11.45 13.94
N ARG A 190 1.04 -12.15 13.37
CA ARG A 190 2.20 -11.54 12.72
C ARG A 190 1.80 -10.57 11.60
N VAL A 191 0.79 -10.91 10.79
CA VAL A 191 0.30 -10.02 9.72
C VAL A 191 -0.29 -8.74 10.33
N VAL A 192 -1.11 -8.88 11.37
CA VAL A 192 -1.72 -7.75 12.08
C VAL A 192 -0.66 -6.87 12.73
N LEU A 193 0.30 -7.46 13.48
CA LEU A 193 1.35 -6.69 14.15
C LEU A 193 2.26 -5.97 13.16
N ARG A 194 2.61 -6.60 12.02
CA ARG A 194 3.39 -5.95 10.96
C ARG A 194 2.67 -4.73 10.40
N ALA A 195 1.38 -4.89 10.08
CA ALA A 195 0.59 -3.76 9.59
C ALA A 195 0.45 -2.67 10.67
N LEU A 196 0.32 -3.06 11.94
CA LEU A 196 0.24 -2.10 13.03
C LEU A 196 1.55 -1.33 13.21
N LEU A 197 2.71 -1.98 13.09
CA LEU A 197 4.02 -1.31 13.13
C LEU A 197 4.23 -0.39 11.91
N ASP A 198 3.79 -0.83 10.73
CA ASP A 198 3.93 -0.02 9.50
C ASP A 198 3.05 1.25 9.56
N HIS A 199 1.82 1.13 10.04
CA HIS A 199 0.84 2.23 10.05
C HIS A 199 0.76 3.00 11.38
N GLY A 200 1.26 2.42 12.47
CA GLY A 200 1.14 2.89 13.85
C GLY A 200 -0.27 2.80 14.44
N GLU A 201 -1.30 2.92 13.62
CA GLU A 201 -2.70 2.93 14.06
C GLU A 201 -3.60 2.22 13.04
N LEU A 202 -4.47 1.34 13.51
CA LEU A 202 -5.40 0.56 12.68
C LEU A 202 -6.79 0.53 13.29
N SER A 203 -7.83 0.81 12.50
CA SER A 203 -9.22 0.55 12.89
C SER A 203 -9.54 -0.95 12.78
N LEU A 204 -10.60 -1.42 13.45
CA LEU A 204 -11.10 -2.78 13.27
C LEU A 204 -11.44 -3.10 11.81
N GLY A 205 -11.93 -2.09 11.06
CA GLY A 205 -12.16 -2.20 9.62
C GLY A 205 -10.88 -2.42 8.83
N HIS A 206 -9.78 -1.75 9.21
CA HIS A 206 -8.47 -1.98 8.60
C HIS A 206 -7.96 -3.40 8.87
N ILE A 207 -8.08 -3.87 10.11
CA ILE A 207 -7.63 -5.22 10.49
C ILE A 207 -8.39 -6.27 9.66
N ARG A 208 -9.72 -6.13 9.53
CA ARG A 208 -10.54 -6.98 8.65
C ARG A 208 -10.02 -6.98 7.22
N ALA A 209 -9.84 -5.80 6.62
CA ALA A 209 -9.36 -5.67 5.24
C ALA A 209 -7.95 -6.26 5.03
N ILE A 210 -7.06 -6.12 6.01
CA ILE A 210 -5.71 -6.71 5.99
C ILE A 210 -5.80 -8.24 6.02
N LEU A 211 -6.64 -8.82 6.88
CA LEU A 211 -6.84 -10.26 6.95
C LEU A 211 -7.50 -10.80 5.67
N ASP A 212 -8.48 -10.09 5.11
CA ASP A 212 -9.10 -10.42 3.83
C ASP A 212 -8.08 -10.45 2.69
N ALA A 213 -7.23 -9.43 2.61
CA ALA A 213 -6.15 -9.36 1.62
C ALA A 213 -5.12 -10.48 1.80
N ALA A 214 -4.89 -10.95 3.03
CA ALA A 214 -4.03 -12.08 3.34
C ALA A 214 -4.69 -13.46 3.14
N GLY A 215 -5.97 -13.51 2.73
CA GLY A 215 -6.72 -14.75 2.47
C GLY A 215 -7.48 -15.33 3.67
N GLY A 216 -7.64 -14.55 4.75
CA GLY A 216 -8.26 -14.96 6.02
C GLY A 216 -9.73 -14.54 6.19
N GLN A 217 -10.56 -14.73 5.16
CA GLN A 217 -11.95 -14.23 5.09
C GLN A 217 -12.84 -14.63 6.29
N ASP A 218 -12.62 -15.82 6.85
CA ASP A 218 -13.45 -16.36 7.95
C ASP A 218 -12.82 -16.20 9.34
N LEU A 219 -11.66 -15.53 9.45
CA LEU A 219 -10.95 -15.42 10.72
C LEU A 219 -11.63 -14.42 11.67
N PRO A 220 -11.71 -14.73 12.98
CA PRO A 220 -12.29 -13.83 13.97
C PRO A 220 -11.33 -12.68 14.30
N LEU A 221 -11.85 -11.46 14.42
CA LEU A 221 -11.04 -10.28 14.78
C LEU A 221 -10.71 -10.21 16.28
N GLY A 222 -11.65 -10.66 17.12
CA GLY A 222 -11.57 -10.51 18.59
C GLY A 222 -10.30 -11.12 19.17
N GLY A 223 -9.99 -12.36 18.80
CA GLY A 223 -8.81 -13.07 19.32
C GLY A 223 -7.48 -12.35 19.04
N TYR A 224 -7.32 -11.75 17.86
CA TYR A 224 -6.09 -11.02 17.52
C TYR A 224 -6.01 -9.64 18.19
N VAL A 225 -7.16 -8.98 18.39
CA VAL A 225 -7.23 -7.71 19.15
C VAL A 225 -6.90 -7.96 20.62
N ASP A 226 -7.45 -9.03 21.20
CA ASP A 226 -7.18 -9.41 22.59
C ASP A 226 -5.74 -9.90 22.76
N MET A 227 -5.18 -10.61 21.78
CA MET A 227 -3.77 -10.98 21.75
C MET A 227 -2.87 -9.74 21.71
N ALA A 228 -3.19 -8.72 20.91
CA ALA A 228 -2.43 -7.47 20.85
C ALA A 228 -2.39 -6.74 22.20
N ARG A 229 -3.52 -6.70 22.89
CA ARG A 229 -3.63 -6.08 24.21
C ARG A 229 -2.92 -6.89 25.29
N ARG A 230 -3.14 -8.21 25.34
CA ARG A 230 -2.54 -9.10 26.33
C ARG A 230 -1.01 -9.10 26.26
N ARG A 231 -0.47 -9.04 25.05
CA ARG A 231 0.97 -8.95 24.81
C ARG A 231 1.56 -7.57 25.08
N GLY A 232 0.72 -6.57 25.37
CA GLY A 232 1.16 -5.18 25.48
C GLY A 232 1.80 -4.69 24.18
N ASP A 233 1.29 -5.14 23.03
CA ASP A 233 1.75 -4.69 21.71
C ASP A 233 0.90 -3.52 21.20
N ALA A 234 -0.33 -3.37 21.69
CA ALA A 234 -1.22 -2.28 21.31
C ALA A 234 -2.09 -1.75 22.46
N TRP A 235 -2.38 -0.46 22.41
CA TRP A 235 -3.48 0.18 23.12
C TRP A 235 -4.77 0.06 22.30
N ARG A 236 -5.91 -0.13 22.97
CA ARG A 236 -7.22 -0.12 22.31
C ARG A 236 -7.96 1.16 22.68
N LEU A 237 -8.23 1.99 21.68
CA LEU A 237 -8.98 3.24 21.81
C LEU A 237 -10.22 3.13 20.93
N GLY A 238 -11.39 2.91 21.55
CA GLY A 238 -12.63 2.68 20.82
C GLY A 238 -12.54 1.48 19.86
N ASP A 239 -12.66 1.77 18.56
CA ASP A 239 -12.58 0.82 17.44
C ASP A 239 -11.18 0.77 16.80
N ARG A 240 -10.15 1.32 17.46
CA ARG A 240 -8.78 1.36 16.96
C ARG A 240 -7.80 0.64 17.86
N LEU A 241 -6.79 0.07 17.23
CA LEU A 241 -5.55 -0.37 17.85
C LEU A 241 -4.46 0.64 17.52
N VAL A 242 -3.79 1.13 18.56
CA VAL A 242 -2.63 2.02 18.45
C VAL A 242 -1.41 1.26 18.92
N CYS A 243 -0.34 1.31 18.13
CA CYS A 243 0.91 0.65 18.46
C CYS A 243 1.46 1.18 19.79
N SER A 244 1.89 0.25 20.64
CA SER A 244 2.44 0.57 21.95
C SER A 244 3.95 0.78 21.92
N TRP A 245 4.50 1.36 23.00
CA TRP A 245 5.96 1.47 23.19
C TRP A 245 6.63 0.10 23.18
N GLY A 246 6.00 -0.87 23.86
CA GLY A 246 6.48 -2.25 23.91
C GLY A 246 6.60 -2.92 22.55
N ALA A 247 5.60 -2.73 21.68
CA ALA A 247 5.66 -3.26 20.32
C ALA A 247 6.78 -2.60 19.50
N ILE A 248 6.97 -1.29 19.62
CA ILE A 248 8.00 -0.55 18.88
C ILE A 248 9.40 -1.01 19.31
N TRP A 249 9.66 -1.15 20.61
CA TRP A 249 10.94 -1.64 21.11
C TRP A 249 11.23 -3.09 20.71
N ARG A 250 10.18 -3.91 20.54
CA ARG A 250 10.31 -5.31 20.13
C ARG A 250 9.99 -5.53 18.65
N ARG A 251 9.97 -4.49 17.81
CA ARG A 251 9.44 -4.55 16.42
C ARG A 251 10.01 -5.68 15.55
N ASP A 252 11.25 -6.09 15.80
CA ASP A 252 11.92 -7.17 15.05
C ASP A 252 11.29 -8.56 15.29
N ILE A 253 10.58 -8.77 16.41
CA ILE A 253 9.88 -10.04 16.68
C ILE A 253 8.77 -10.29 15.65
N ALA A 254 8.23 -9.22 15.05
CA ALA A 254 7.17 -9.30 14.06
C ALA A 254 7.64 -9.91 12.72
N ASP A 255 8.94 -10.17 12.56
CA ASP A 255 9.44 -10.73 11.31
C ASP A 255 9.29 -12.25 11.18
N THR A 256 9.23 -12.95 12.31
CA THR A 256 9.15 -14.41 12.33
C THR A 256 8.01 -14.91 13.21
N VAL A 257 7.43 -16.04 12.83
CA VAL A 257 6.38 -16.70 13.62
C VAL A 257 6.94 -17.16 14.97
N ALA A 258 8.17 -17.67 14.97
CA ALA A 258 8.90 -18.04 16.18
C ALA A 258 9.14 -16.82 17.10
N GLY A 259 9.46 -15.65 16.55
CA GLY A 259 9.62 -14.42 17.32
C GLY A 259 8.34 -14.02 18.06
N ILE A 260 7.18 -14.09 17.39
CA ILE A 260 5.87 -13.87 18.02
C ILE A 260 5.59 -14.89 19.11
N ALA A 261 5.73 -16.18 18.80
CA ALA A 261 5.40 -17.25 19.75
C ALA A 261 6.31 -17.20 20.99
N LEU A 262 7.62 -17.14 20.79
CA LEU A 262 8.62 -17.15 21.87
C LEU A 262 8.67 -15.86 22.69
N SER A 263 8.07 -14.77 22.24
CA SER A 263 7.90 -13.56 23.05
C SER A 263 6.57 -13.55 23.82
N ASP A 264 5.65 -14.48 23.54
CA ASP A 264 4.36 -14.52 24.22
C ASP A 264 4.47 -14.98 25.68
N PRO A 265 3.91 -14.24 26.65
CA PRO A 265 3.94 -14.65 28.06
C PRO A 265 3.28 -16.00 28.32
N GLY A 266 2.14 -16.26 27.68
CA GLY A 266 1.40 -17.51 27.87
C GLY A 266 2.17 -18.70 27.29
N TYR A 267 2.81 -18.51 26.13
CA TYR A 267 3.66 -19.56 25.56
C TYR A 267 4.94 -19.77 26.38
N ARG A 268 5.51 -18.71 26.94
CA ARG A 268 6.67 -18.80 27.85
C ARG A 268 6.37 -19.57 29.11
N GLU A 269 5.22 -19.31 29.73
CA GLU A 269 4.73 -20.08 30.87
C GLU A 269 4.58 -21.56 30.50
N TYR A 270 4.00 -21.86 29.34
CA TYR A 270 3.89 -23.25 28.85
C TYR A 270 5.25 -23.94 28.67
N LEU A 271 6.23 -23.27 28.06
CA LEU A 271 7.59 -23.82 27.91
C LEU A 271 8.28 -24.02 29.27
N GLN A 272 8.04 -23.14 30.24
CA GLN A 272 8.54 -23.30 31.61
C GLN A 272 7.91 -24.53 32.29
N VAL A 273 6.59 -24.71 32.19
CA VAL A 273 5.88 -25.89 32.72
C VAL A 273 6.42 -27.18 32.10
N LEU A 274 6.76 -27.17 30.80
CA LEU A 274 7.41 -28.31 30.15
C LEU A 274 8.81 -28.60 30.72
N ARG A 275 9.61 -27.57 31.04
CA ARG A 275 10.92 -27.74 31.71
C ARG A 275 10.76 -28.33 33.10
N GLU A 276 9.81 -27.84 33.88
CA GLU A 276 9.51 -28.34 35.23
C GLU A 276 9.03 -29.80 35.20
N ALA A 277 8.18 -30.15 34.22
CA ALA A 277 7.74 -31.52 34.00
C ALA A 277 8.91 -32.45 33.60
N ALA A 278 9.85 -31.97 32.78
CA ALA A 278 11.06 -32.71 32.42
C ALA A 278 11.99 -32.94 33.62
N ALA A 279 12.00 -32.01 34.58
CA ALA A 279 12.74 -32.10 35.83
C ALA A 279 12.03 -32.94 36.92
N GLY A 280 10.80 -33.40 36.65
CA GLY A 280 10.04 -34.27 37.55
C GLY A 280 9.19 -33.55 38.62
N ASP A 281 8.83 -32.26 38.42
CA ASP A 281 7.91 -31.55 39.34
C ASP A 281 6.50 -32.21 39.35
N PRO A 282 6.01 -32.69 40.51
CA PRO A 282 4.70 -33.32 40.64
C PRO A 282 3.53 -32.44 40.19
N GLY A 283 3.63 -31.12 40.32
CA GLY A 283 2.58 -30.18 39.94
C GLY A 283 2.54 -29.84 38.45
N ALA A 284 3.65 -30.07 37.74
CA ALA A 284 3.81 -29.63 36.35
C ALA A 284 3.03 -30.50 35.36
N ALA A 285 2.83 -31.79 35.63
CA ALA A 285 2.09 -32.70 34.73
C ALA A 285 0.61 -32.27 34.54
N ALA A 286 -0.05 -31.86 35.63
CA ALA A 286 -1.43 -31.37 35.58
C ALA A 286 -1.55 -29.99 34.92
N ARG A 287 -0.56 -29.09 35.11
CA ARG A 287 -0.48 -27.82 34.38
C ARG A 287 -0.25 -28.04 32.89
N TYR A 288 0.67 -28.94 32.53
CA TYR A 288 0.97 -29.32 31.15
C TYR A 288 -0.27 -29.84 30.43
N GLY A 289 -1.03 -30.75 31.05
CA GLY A 289 -2.26 -31.29 30.47
C GLY A 289 -3.26 -30.21 30.06
N ARG A 290 -3.38 -29.13 30.85
CA ARG A 290 -4.28 -27.99 30.55
C ARG A 290 -3.79 -27.09 29.42
N LEU A 291 -2.47 -26.87 29.32
CA LEU A 291 -1.88 -25.94 28.36
C LEU A 291 -1.54 -26.57 27.00
N LYS A 292 -1.28 -27.89 26.99
CA LYS A 292 -0.85 -28.63 25.80
C LYS A 292 -1.81 -28.47 24.62
N GLU A 293 -3.11 -28.58 24.84
CA GLU A 293 -4.09 -28.51 23.76
C GLU A 293 -4.10 -27.13 23.10
N ARG A 294 -3.99 -26.06 23.90
CA ARG A 294 -3.94 -24.68 23.42
C ARG A 294 -2.69 -24.41 22.57
N PHE A 295 -1.52 -24.87 23.02
CA PHE A 295 -0.23 -24.53 22.39
C PHE A 295 0.32 -25.59 21.43
N ALA A 296 -0.32 -26.76 21.30
CA ALA A 296 0.07 -27.77 20.31
C ALA A 296 0.15 -27.26 18.85
N PRO A 297 -0.72 -26.33 18.39
CA PRO A 297 -0.55 -25.70 17.07
C PRO A 297 0.68 -24.80 17.00
N TRP A 298 1.05 -24.13 18.10
CA TRP A 298 2.22 -23.25 18.16
C TRP A 298 3.51 -24.06 18.14
N ASP A 299 3.55 -25.18 18.87
CA ASP A 299 4.67 -26.12 18.87
C ASP A 299 5.01 -26.60 17.45
N ARG A 300 4.00 -27.05 16.71
CA ARG A 300 4.16 -27.47 15.31
C ARG A 300 4.70 -26.36 14.41
N ARG A 301 4.42 -25.09 14.72
CA ARG A 301 4.93 -23.95 13.94
C ARG A 301 6.35 -23.57 14.31
N VAL A 302 6.69 -23.58 15.59
CA VAL A 302 8.02 -23.17 16.08
C VAL A 302 9.04 -24.28 15.87
N PHE A 303 8.67 -25.52 16.17
CA PHE A 303 9.57 -26.68 16.21
C PHE A 303 9.33 -27.69 15.08
N GLY A 304 8.26 -27.53 14.28
CA GLY A 304 7.87 -28.46 13.23
C GLY A 304 7.04 -29.66 13.71
N ASP A 305 7.02 -29.92 15.02
CA ASP A 305 6.31 -31.03 15.66
C ASP A 305 5.80 -30.64 17.06
N ALA A 306 4.96 -31.48 17.66
CA ALA A 306 4.53 -31.31 19.05
C ALA A 306 5.72 -31.51 20.00
N VAL A 307 5.88 -30.60 20.97
CA VAL A 307 6.97 -30.66 21.94
C VAL A 307 6.59 -31.57 23.10
N VAL A 308 7.56 -32.36 23.57
CA VAL A 308 7.44 -33.22 24.75
C VAL A 308 8.52 -32.86 25.77
N PRO A 309 8.25 -32.98 27.09
CA PRO A 309 9.18 -32.57 28.13
C PRO A 309 10.61 -33.11 27.95
N ALA A 310 10.75 -34.39 27.61
CA ALA A 310 12.04 -35.07 27.45
C ALA A 310 12.90 -34.52 26.29
N ARG A 311 12.31 -33.85 25.29
CA ARG A 311 13.00 -33.34 24.10
C ARG A 311 13.16 -31.81 24.08
N LEU A 312 12.53 -31.11 25.03
CA LEU A 312 12.45 -29.65 25.01
C LEU A 312 13.82 -28.97 24.91
N ALA A 313 14.83 -29.45 25.66
CA ALA A 313 16.16 -28.84 25.65
C ALA A 313 16.80 -28.89 24.25
N GLN A 314 16.69 -30.04 23.57
CA GLN A 314 17.21 -30.23 22.21
C GLN A 314 16.42 -29.40 21.18
N ASP A 315 15.09 -29.38 21.31
CA ASP A 315 14.23 -28.64 20.37
C ASP A 315 14.45 -27.11 20.50
N LEU A 316 14.65 -26.59 21.72
CA LEU A 316 15.01 -25.19 21.97
C LEU A 316 16.40 -24.85 21.43
N ASP A 317 17.41 -25.69 21.66
CA ASP A 317 18.76 -25.43 21.16
C ASP A 317 18.80 -25.31 19.64
N ARG A 318 18.03 -26.15 18.94
CA ARG A 318 17.88 -26.10 17.48
C ARG A 318 17.25 -24.80 16.97
N VAL A 319 16.25 -24.26 17.67
CA VAL A 319 15.53 -23.04 17.24
C VAL A 319 16.27 -21.77 17.67
N LEU A 320 16.87 -21.77 18.86
CA LEU A 320 17.56 -20.62 19.44
C LEU A 320 19.04 -20.57 19.07
N LEU A 321 19.57 -21.61 18.42
CA LEU A 321 20.97 -21.73 17.98
C LEU A 321 21.96 -21.47 19.13
N GLY A 322 21.75 -22.15 20.27
CA GLY A 322 22.59 -22.01 21.47
C GLY A 322 22.32 -20.77 22.32
N ARG A 323 21.37 -19.90 21.95
CA ARG A 323 21.00 -18.75 22.79
C ARG A 323 20.03 -19.17 23.91
N PRO A 324 20.18 -18.64 25.13
CA PRO A 324 19.19 -18.89 26.17
C PRO A 324 17.87 -18.24 25.78
N ILE A 325 16.76 -18.90 26.14
CA ILE A 325 15.42 -18.37 25.87
C ILE A 325 15.23 -16.99 26.53
N ASP A 326 15.88 -16.74 27.67
CA ASP A 326 15.78 -15.49 28.42
C ASP A 326 16.47 -14.31 27.71
N ALA A 327 17.29 -14.56 26.69
CA ALA A 327 17.81 -13.51 25.82
C ALA A 327 16.79 -13.00 24.80
N PHE A 328 15.67 -13.71 24.60
CA PHE A 328 14.59 -13.24 23.74
C PHE A 328 13.64 -12.33 24.52
N PRO A 329 13.23 -11.17 23.94
CA PRO A 329 12.40 -10.20 24.63
C PRO A 329 11.03 -10.80 24.97
N LEU A 330 10.56 -10.53 26.19
CA LEU A 330 9.23 -10.93 26.65
C LEU A 330 8.24 -9.80 26.32
N ALA A 331 7.09 -10.15 25.74
CA ALA A 331 5.99 -9.24 25.56
C ALA A 331 5.23 -9.06 26.90
N GLY A 332 4.54 -7.94 27.11
CA GLY A 332 3.74 -7.72 28.33
C GLY A 332 3.78 -6.29 28.85
N GLU A 333 4.84 -5.55 28.56
CA GLU A 333 4.90 -4.12 28.85
C GLU A 333 4.40 -3.32 27.64
N THR A 334 3.31 -2.59 27.84
CA THR A 334 2.73 -1.66 26.84
C THR A 334 3.46 -0.30 26.83
N GLY A 335 4.16 0.03 27.92
CA GLY A 335 4.68 1.37 28.19
C GLY A 335 3.57 2.39 28.48
N PRO A 336 3.86 3.70 28.46
CA PRO A 336 2.84 4.71 28.74
C PRO A 336 1.77 4.78 27.64
N GLU A 337 0.56 5.17 28.01
CA GLU A 337 -0.52 5.38 27.04
C GLU A 337 -0.22 6.64 26.20
N PRO A 338 -0.28 6.56 24.86
CA PRO A 338 -0.04 7.71 24.01
C PRO A 338 -1.10 8.79 24.24
N GLY A 339 -0.65 10.02 24.53
CA GLY A 339 -1.54 11.17 24.72
C GLY A 339 -2.02 11.76 23.39
N PRO A 340 -3.14 12.49 23.38
CA PRO A 340 -3.64 13.14 22.17
C PRO A 340 -2.62 14.16 21.65
N THR A 341 -2.42 14.12 20.33
CA THR A 341 -1.60 15.08 19.58
C THR A 341 -2.52 15.96 18.74
N THR A 342 -2.40 17.28 18.90
CA THR A 342 -3.22 18.26 18.17
C THR A 342 -2.31 19.18 17.39
N GLY A 343 -2.35 19.06 16.05
CA GLY A 343 -1.61 19.92 15.13
C GLY A 343 -0.59 19.16 14.28
N PRO A 344 -0.02 19.83 13.27
CA PRO A 344 0.98 19.26 12.36
C PRO A 344 2.29 18.90 13.10
N PHE A 345 3.05 17.97 12.52
CA PHE A 345 4.29 17.46 13.12
C PHE A 345 5.30 18.58 13.40
N LEU A 346 5.49 19.51 12.46
CA LEU A 346 6.44 20.60 12.61
C LEU A 346 6.10 21.58 13.75
N ASN A 347 4.85 21.63 14.20
CA ASN A 347 4.44 22.51 15.30
C ASN A 347 4.60 21.83 16.67
N LEU A 348 5.01 20.55 16.70
CA LEU A 348 5.07 19.73 17.89
C LEU A 348 6.49 19.29 18.24
N LEU A 349 7.52 19.89 17.65
CA LEU A 349 8.91 19.49 17.84
C LEU A 349 9.37 19.51 19.31
N GLU A 350 8.78 20.37 20.13
CA GLU A 350 9.09 20.46 21.57
C GLU A 350 8.49 19.32 22.41
N ARG A 351 7.56 18.53 21.87
CA ARG A 351 6.95 17.42 22.61
C ARG A 351 7.90 16.23 22.65
N GLN A 352 8.02 15.66 23.85
CA GLN A 352 8.57 14.33 24.11
C GLN A 352 7.38 13.39 24.21
N ASP A 353 7.31 12.28 23.46
CA ASP A 353 6.17 11.35 23.31
C ASP A 353 5.51 11.27 21.92
N LEU A 354 6.02 11.95 20.89
CA LEU A 354 5.42 11.88 19.55
C LEU A 354 5.51 10.48 18.95
N ALA A 355 4.37 9.93 18.54
CA ALA A 355 4.30 8.67 17.79
C ALA A 355 4.41 8.92 16.29
N LEU A 356 5.49 8.43 15.69
CA LEU A 356 5.82 8.56 14.28
C LEU A 356 5.80 7.19 13.60
N CYS A 357 5.35 7.15 12.35
CA CYS A 357 5.50 5.98 11.49
C CYS A 357 5.83 6.40 10.05
N LEU A 358 6.28 5.43 9.27
CA LEU A 358 6.51 5.58 7.83
C LEU A 358 5.73 4.51 7.08
N PRO A 359 4.42 4.72 6.85
CA PRO A 359 3.59 3.68 6.26
C PRO A 359 3.93 3.49 4.78
N PRO A 360 3.86 2.25 4.25
CA PRO A 360 4.04 1.98 2.82
C PRO A 360 3.10 2.80 1.91
N THR A 361 1.96 3.25 2.43
CA THR A 361 1.00 4.09 1.71
C THR A 361 1.54 5.48 1.36
N VAL A 362 2.63 5.94 1.99
CA VAL A 362 3.36 7.16 1.57
C VAL A 362 3.81 7.07 0.10
N LEU A 363 4.03 5.87 -0.43
CA LEU A 363 4.35 5.67 -1.85
C LEU A 363 3.25 6.16 -2.80
N ALA A 364 2.01 6.31 -2.33
CA ALA A 364 0.92 6.88 -3.11
C ALA A 364 1.17 8.34 -3.52
N LEU A 365 2.05 9.07 -2.80
CA LEU A 365 2.45 10.44 -3.16
C LEU A 365 3.09 10.53 -4.54
N ARG A 366 3.65 9.41 -5.06
CA ARG A 366 4.17 9.35 -6.44
C ARG A 366 3.11 9.63 -7.51
N GLY A 367 1.84 9.38 -7.21
CA GLY A 367 0.73 9.71 -8.11
C GLY A 367 0.36 11.20 -8.12
N GLY A 368 1.09 12.04 -7.35
CA GLY A 368 0.85 13.47 -7.24
C GLY A 368 -0.58 13.81 -6.82
N VAL A 369 -1.02 15.00 -7.21
CA VAL A 369 -2.35 15.54 -6.88
C VAL A 369 -3.47 14.62 -7.40
N ALA A 370 -3.32 14.08 -8.61
CA ALA A 370 -4.34 13.24 -9.22
C ALA A 370 -4.55 11.92 -8.47
N GLY A 371 -3.45 11.25 -8.10
CA GLY A 371 -3.46 10.02 -7.32
C GLY A 371 -4.06 10.24 -5.93
N ILE A 372 -3.63 11.29 -5.22
CA ILE A 372 -4.15 11.61 -3.90
C ILE A 372 -5.64 11.99 -3.95
N ASN A 373 -6.07 12.78 -4.92
CA ASN A 373 -7.49 13.09 -5.09
C ASN A 373 -8.33 11.87 -5.50
N ALA A 374 -7.75 10.86 -6.13
CA ALA A 374 -8.42 9.58 -6.34
C ALA A 374 -8.62 8.84 -5.01
N LEU A 375 -7.61 8.81 -4.14
CA LEU A 375 -7.71 8.22 -2.80
C LEU A 375 -8.73 8.95 -1.92
N LEU A 376 -8.71 10.28 -1.90
CA LEU A 376 -9.68 11.09 -1.14
C LEU A 376 -11.12 10.82 -1.59
N ARG A 377 -11.37 10.76 -2.91
CA ARG A 377 -12.70 10.42 -3.45
C ARG A 377 -13.12 9.00 -3.12
N ALA A 378 -12.20 8.04 -3.22
CA ALA A 378 -12.46 6.66 -2.83
C ALA A 378 -12.85 6.57 -1.35
N ARG A 379 -12.18 7.35 -0.48
CA ARG A 379 -12.50 7.43 0.94
C ARG A 379 -13.86 8.03 1.22
N VAL A 380 -14.21 9.13 0.56
CA VAL A 380 -15.54 9.77 0.70
C VAL A 380 -16.67 8.87 0.22
N ASN A 381 -16.45 8.09 -0.85
CA ASN A 381 -17.46 7.19 -1.40
C ASN A 381 -17.57 5.85 -0.65
N ALA A 382 -16.55 5.49 0.13
CA ALA A 382 -16.57 4.31 0.98
C ALA A 382 -17.28 4.68 2.30
N ASP A 383 -18.61 4.61 2.31
CA ASP A 383 -19.47 4.84 3.48
C ASP A 383 -19.15 3.84 4.62
N HIS A 384 -18.10 4.14 5.40
CA HIS A 384 -17.67 3.40 6.60
C HIS A 384 -17.25 1.93 6.39
N ALA A 385 -17.28 1.40 5.17
CA ALA A 385 -16.75 0.07 4.88
C ALA A 385 -15.21 0.06 5.04
N GLY A 386 -14.72 -0.67 6.03
CA GLY A 386 -13.30 -0.82 6.34
C GLY A 386 -12.49 -1.20 5.10
N GLY A 387 -11.63 -0.29 4.65
CA GLY A 387 -10.69 -0.51 3.55
C GLY A 387 -9.30 -0.86 4.07
N LEU A 388 -8.39 -1.17 3.15
CA LEU A 388 -6.97 -1.19 3.51
C LEU A 388 -6.53 0.19 4.01
N PRO A 389 -5.61 0.26 4.99
CA PRO A 389 -5.07 1.53 5.46
C PRO A 389 -4.57 2.39 4.31
N SER A 390 -4.76 3.69 4.43
CA SER A 390 -4.42 4.70 3.44
C SER A 390 -3.64 5.85 4.05
N LEU A 391 -2.90 6.58 3.22
CA LEU A 391 -2.19 7.80 3.61
C LEU A 391 -3.16 8.92 4.04
N VAL A 392 -4.40 8.89 3.54
CA VAL A 392 -5.42 9.92 3.80
C VAL A 392 -6.40 9.54 4.90
N ASP A 393 -6.15 8.45 5.62
CA ASP A 393 -7.01 8.08 6.75
C ASP A 393 -6.82 9.04 7.92
N ASN A 394 -7.94 9.44 8.52
CA ASN A 394 -7.93 10.21 9.76
C ASN A 394 -7.38 9.31 10.88
N ARG A 395 -6.23 9.70 11.40
CA ARG A 395 -5.57 9.06 12.56
C ARG A 395 -5.90 9.85 13.81
N GLU A 396 -5.81 9.20 14.96
CA GLU A 396 -6.11 9.83 16.25
C GLU A 396 -4.86 10.20 17.02
N LEU A 397 -3.78 9.43 16.87
CA LEU A 397 -2.56 9.64 17.67
C LEU A 397 -1.25 9.67 16.87
N VAL A 398 -1.17 8.92 15.76
CA VAL A 398 0.10 8.68 15.08
C VAL A 398 0.32 9.59 13.86
N HIS A 399 1.48 10.24 13.81
CA HIS A 399 1.96 10.99 12.65
C HIS A 399 2.59 10.09 11.58
N GLY A 400 2.37 10.41 10.30
CA GLY A 400 2.79 9.59 9.15
C GLY A 400 1.77 9.52 8.01
N GLY A 401 0.67 10.28 8.14
CA GLY A 401 -0.35 10.48 7.11
C GLY A 401 -0.21 11.83 6.40
N LEU A 402 -1.14 12.10 5.48
CA LEU A 402 -1.29 13.41 4.83
C LEU A 402 -2.09 14.42 5.68
N CYS A 403 -2.62 13.96 6.80
CA CYS A 403 -3.38 14.74 7.76
C CYS A 403 -2.72 14.52 9.13
N HIS A 404 -2.73 15.56 9.97
CA HIS A 404 -2.30 15.37 11.35
C HIS A 404 -3.34 14.61 12.17
N PRO A 405 -2.96 14.02 13.32
CA PRO A 405 -3.91 13.35 14.19
C PRO A 405 -5.09 14.25 14.58
N GLY A 406 -6.31 13.73 14.46
CA GLY A 406 -7.57 14.43 14.67
C GLY A 406 -8.03 15.34 13.52
N GLU A 407 -7.21 15.58 12.50
CA GLU A 407 -7.59 16.39 11.34
C GLU A 407 -8.58 15.63 10.45
N ARG A 408 -9.58 16.34 9.92
CA ARG A 408 -10.48 15.78 8.91
C ARG A 408 -9.80 15.87 7.55
N ALA A 409 -9.73 14.74 6.83
CA ALA A 409 -9.22 14.71 5.48
C ALA A 409 -9.92 15.76 4.57
N PRO A 410 -9.15 16.53 3.78
CA PRO A 410 -9.71 17.50 2.87
C PRO A 410 -10.50 16.81 1.75
N ARG A 411 -11.48 17.52 1.16
CA ARG A 411 -12.26 16.96 0.04
C ARG A 411 -11.40 16.72 -1.22
N ALA A 412 -10.45 17.61 -1.44
CA ALA A 412 -9.49 17.54 -2.53
C ALA A 412 -8.27 18.42 -2.18
N ILE A 413 -7.15 18.12 -2.83
CA ILE A 413 -5.95 18.96 -2.83
C ILE A 413 -5.91 19.69 -4.18
N PRO A 414 -5.81 21.04 -4.19
CA PRO A 414 -6.00 21.82 -5.40
C PRO A 414 -4.81 21.71 -6.36
N ASP A 415 -3.59 21.67 -5.85
CA ASP A 415 -2.36 21.71 -6.65
C ASP A 415 -1.16 21.06 -5.93
N THR A 416 -0.04 20.98 -6.64
CA THR A 416 1.20 20.37 -6.16
C THR A 416 1.85 21.17 -5.03
N ILE A 417 1.66 22.50 -4.98
CA ILE A 417 2.21 23.35 -3.92
C ILE A 417 1.50 22.98 -2.60
N SER A 418 0.17 22.97 -2.62
CA SER A 418 -0.65 22.56 -1.48
C SER A 418 -0.34 21.13 -1.03
N LEU A 419 -0.12 20.19 -1.96
CA LEU A 419 0.30 18.84 -1.63
C LEU A 419 1.68 18.83 -0.95
N ARG A 420 2.65 19.57 -1.49
CA ARG A 420 4.01 19.67 -0.96
C ARG A 420 4.01 20.25 0.44
N LEU A 421 3.37 21.39 0.68
CA LEU A 421 3.28 22.01 2.00
C LEU A 421 2.65 21.06 3.02
N ARG A 422 1.54 20.41 2.64
CA ARG A 422 0.86 19.43 3.49
C ARG A 422 1.77 18.23 3.83
N VAL A 423 2.52 17.73 2.86
CA VAL A 423 3.50 16.66 3.09
C VAL A 423 4.61 17.11 4.05
N LEU A 424 5.15 18.32 3.87
CA LEU A 424 6.20 18.87 4.73
C LEU A 424 5.73 19.11 6.17
N MET A 425 4.46 19.49 6.36
CA MET A 425 3.90 19.73 7.70
C MET A 425 3.51 18.45 8.44
N HIS A 426 3.14 17.37 7.73
CA HIS A 426 2.52 16.20 8.36
C HIS A 426 3.28 14.88 8.23
N VAL A 427 4.20 14.72 7.27
CA VAL A 427 4.94 13.47 7.04
C VAL A 427 6.35 13.58 7.63
N PRO A 428 6.60 13.08 8.87
CA PRO A 428 7.79 13.43 9.64
C PRO A 428 9.11 13.13 8.92
N HIS A 429 9.18 11.98 8.25
CA HIS A 429 10.38 11.55 7.55
C HIS A 429 10.72 12.45 6.36
N ILE A 430 9.71 13.01 5.67
CA ILE A 430 9.95 13.97 4.58
C ILE A 430 10.37 15.32 5.18
N SER A 431 9.74 15.77 6.27
CA SER A 431 10.12 16.99 6.97
C SER A 431 11.58 16.95 7.45
N MET A 432 11.98 15.85 8.08
CA MET A 432 13.35 15.63 8.57
C MET A 432 14.37 15.57 7.44
N LEU A 433 14.07 14.84 6.34
CA LEU A 433 14.94 14.84 5.16
C LEU A 433 15.07 16.24 4.54
N THR A 434 13.97 17.01 4.45
CA THR A 434 14.02 18.41 4.00
C THR A 434 14.87 19.27 4.93
N GLY A 435 14.81 19.05 6.25
CA GLY A 435 15.69 19.70 7.22
C GLY A 435 17.18 19.47 6.93
N LEU A 436 17.58 18.22 6.64
CA LEU A 436 18.97 17.90 6.25
C LEU A 436 19.37 18.59 4.93
N LEU A 437 18.48 18.64 3.94
CA LEU A 437 18.72 19.34 2.68
C LEU A 437 18.86 20.85 2.88
N LEU A 438 18.12 21.42 3.82
CA LEU A 438 18.17 22.82 4.20
C LEU A 438 19.51 23.16 4.88
N LEU A 439 20.01 22.29 5.77
CA LEU A 439 21.34 22.45 6.39
C LEU A 439 22.46 22.51 5.36
N HIS A 440 22.44 21.59 4.38
CA HIS A 440 23.40 21.60 3.28
C HIS A 440 23.44 22.97 2.56
N ARG A 441 22.31 23.67 2.43
CA ARG A 441 22.24 24.98 1.77
C ARG A 441 22.63 26.16 2.66
N ARG A 442 22.39 26.08 3.97
CA ARG A 442 22.53 27.22 4.89
C ARG A 442 23.93 27.36 5.50
N THR A 443 24.67 26.27 5.62
CA THR A 443 25.89 26.24 6.46
C THR A 443 27.02 25.45 5.81
N GLU A 444 28.24 25.62 6.33
CA GLU A 444 29.39 24.73 6.05
C GLU A 444 29.27 23.38 6.78
N TRP A 445 28.05 22.83 6.92
CA TRP A 445 27.78 21.57 7.62
C TRP A 445 28.61 20.40 7.08
N GLY A 446 29.05 20.48 5.82
CA GLY A 446 30.03 19.55 5.23
C GLY A 446 29.50 18.13 5.00
N MET A 447 28.21 17.90 5.26
CA MET A 447 27.52 16.65 4.97
C MET A 447 26.56 16.80 3.79
N ARG A 448 26.29 15.68 3.13
CA ARG A 448 25.42 15.58 1.95
C ARG A 448 24.66 14.26 1.93
N LEU A 449 23.46 14.28 1.37
CA LEU A 449 22.68 13.08 1.12
C LEU A 449 23.04 12.51 -0.25
N VAL A 450 23.45 11.25 -0.30
CA VAL A 450 23.88 10.56 -1.51
C VAL A 450 23.01 9.32 -1.71
N LEU A 451 22.51 9.12 -2.93
CA LEU A 451 21.74 7.94 -3.30
C LEU A 451 22.63 6.97 -4.07
N THR A 452 23.02 5.88 -3.41
CA THR A 452 23.86 4.81 -3.98
C THR A 452 23.05 3.52 -4.03
N ASP A 453 22.88 2.92 -5.22
CA ASP A 453 22.14 1.65 -5.40
C ASP A 453 20.74 1.59 -4.75
N GLY A 454 20.06 2.74 -4.66
CA GLY A 454 18.73 2.85 -4.06
C GLY A 454 18.71 3.05 -2.53
N VAL A 455 19.87 3.08 -1.89
CA VAL A 455 20.07 3.42 -0.47
C VAL A 455 20.42 4.90 -0.36
N LEU A 456 19.71 5.62 0.50
CA LEU A 456 19.97 7.03 0.76
C LEU A 456 20.89 7.13 1.97
N GLU A 457 22.10 7.65 1.77
CA GLU A 457 23.17 7.70 2.75
C GLU A 457 23.50 9.15 3.11
N LEU A 458 23.84 9.40 4.37
CA LEU A 458 24.46 10.65 4.78
C LEU A 458 25.98 10.51 4.70
N VAL A 459 26.65 11.45 4.04
CA VAL A 459 28.09 11.40 3.77
C VAL A 459 28.76 12.71 4.22
N LYS A 460 29.86 12.61 4.97
CA LYS A 460 30.74 13.73 5.32
C LYS A 460 32.03 13.66 4.51
N GLY A 461 32.18 14.54 3.52
CA GLY A 461 33.27 14.46 2.54
C GLY A 461 33.23 13.16 1.72
N ARG A 462 34.15 12.22 2.02
CA ARG A 462 34.21 10.87 1.43
C ARG A 462 33.75 9.75 2.37
N LYS A 463 33.53 10.04 3.66
CA LYS A 463 33.14 9.05 4.66
C LYS A 463 31.61 8.94 4.72
N VAL A 464 31.08 7.73 4.57
CA VAL A 464 29.67 7.43 4.85
C VAL A 464 29.45 7.51 6.36
N VAL A 465 28.50 8.33 6.79
CA VAL A 465 28.08 8.48 8.19
C VAL A 465 27.08 7.39 8.55
N GLY A 466 26.18 7.04 7.62
CA GLY A 466 25.20 5.96 7.77
C GLY A 466 24.04 6.07 6.79
N GLU A 467 23.11 5.11 6.85
CA GLU A 467 21.84 5.18 6.11
C GLU A 467 20.96 6.30 6.70
N ALA A 468 20.44 7.17 5.84
CA ALA A 468 19.71 8.37 6.25
C ALA A 468 18.47 8.04 7.08
N LEU A 469 17.67 7.04 6.70
CA LEU A 469 16.46 6.69 7.46
C LEU A 469 16.78 6.08 8.83
N PHE A 470 17.86 5.31 8.93
CA PHE A 470 18.31 4.81 10.23
C PHE A 470 18.73 5.98 11.14
N LEU A 471 19.54 6.91 10.61
CA LEU A 471 19.97 8.08 11.34
C LEU A 471 18.79 8.96 11.80
N LEU A 472 17.75 9.10 10.98
CA LEU A 472 16.55 9.84 11.36
C LEU A 472 15.72 9.14 12.44
N ASP A 473 15.67 7.81 12.46
CA ASP A 473 15.03 7.07 13.54
C ASP A 473 15.78 7.26 14.87
N GLU A 474 17.11 7.27 14.82
CA GLU A 474 17.97 7.52 15.99
C GLU A 474 17.83 8.96 16.49
N PHE A 475 17.80 9.94 15.57
CA PHE A 475 17.49 11.32 15.91
C PHE A 475 16.14 11.43 16.63
N ALA A 476 15.10 10.83 16.06
CA ALA A 476 13.77 10.85 16.64
C ALA A 476 13.75 10.19 18.04
N ALA A 477 14.47 9.07 18.22
CA ALA A 477 14.61 8.43 19.52
C ALA A 477 15.31 9.34 20.55
N GLU A 478 16.35 10.08 20.15
CA GLU A 478 17.04 11.05 21.02
C GLU A 478 16.13 12.23 21.43
N GLN A 479 15.18 12.62 20.57
CA GLN A 479 14.15 13.61 20.91
C GLN A 479 13.06 13.05 21.85
N GLY A 480 13.12 11.75 22.19
CA GLY A 480 12.06 11.07 22.95
C GLY A 480 10.82 10.79 22.11
N TRP A 481 10.94 10.76 20.77
CA TRP A 481 9.88 10.36 19.87
C TRP A 481 9.93 8.85 19.60
N LEU A 482 8.76 8.28 19.35
CA LEU A 482 8.59 6.89 19.02
C LEU A 482 8.55 6.69 17.51
N VAL A 483 9.42 5.83 16.98
CA VAL A 483 9.41 5.49 15.56
C VAL A 483 9.03 4.03 15.36
N ALA A 484 7.82 3.80 14.84
CA ALA A 484 7.30 2.46 14.56
C ALA A 484 7.89 1.82 13.29
N ARG A 485 8.69 2.57 12.51
CA ARG A 485 9.32 2.09 11.27
C ARG A 485 10.17 0.85 11.53
N ARG A 486 10.04 -0.14 10.65
CA ARG A 486 10.90 -1.32 10.64
C ARG A 486 12.16 -1.03 9.82
N PRO A 487 13.39 -1.17 10.37
CA PRO A 487 14.59 -0.65 9.72
C PRO A 487 14.88 -1.20 8.32
N ARG A 488 14.57 -2.49 8.08
CA ARG A 488 14.94 -3.23 6.87
C ARG A 488 13.76 -3.58 5.96
N VAL A 489 12.55 -3.12 6.28
CA VAL A 489 11.31 -3.51 5.59
C VAL A 489 10.43 -2.28 5.40
N GLY A 490 9.81 -2.17 4.22
CA GLY A 490 8.86 -1.09 3.91
C GLY A 490 9.41 -0.07 2.93
N VAL A 491 9.20 1.22 3.23
CA VAL A 491 9.61 2.33 2.36
C VAL A 491 11.12 2.51 2.45
N THR A 492 11.81 2.51 1.30
CA THR A 492 13.26 2.71 1.24
C THR A 492 13.64 4.18 1.10
N GLY A 493 14.88 4.54 1.47
CA GLY A 493 15.41 5.89 1.29
C GLY A 493 15.35 6.36 -0.16
N GLY A 494 15.70 5.50 -1.13
CA GLY A 494 15.56 5.81 -2.55
C GLY A 494 14.11 6.02 -3.00
N GLN A 495 13.15 5.33 -2.38
CA GLN A 495 11.75 5.57 -2.69
C GLN A 495 11.27 6.94 -2.20
N LEU A 496 11.72 7.37 -1.01
CA LEU A 496 11.45 8.71 -0.47
C LEU A 496 12.14 9.81 -1.27
N ALA A 497 13.41 9.61 -1.67
CA ALA A 497 14.11 10.55 -2.55
C ALA A 497 13.31 10.81 -3.83
N GLY A 498 12.81 9.74 -4.49
CA GLY A 498 11.96 9.89 -5.67
C GLY A 498 10.61 10.60 -5.41
N ILE A 499 10.04 10.47 -4.20
CA ILE A 499 8.85 11.25 -3.82
C ILE A 499 9.20 12.73 -3.64
N MET A 500 10.33 13.04 -2.98
CA MET A 500 10.79 14.42 -2.78
C MET A 500 11.13 15.11 -4.11
N GLU A 501 11.78 14.38 -5.04
CA GLU A 501 11.99 14.84 -6.41
C GLU A 501 10.66 15.14 -7.10
N GLY A 502 9.70 14.23 -6.98
CA GLY A 502 8.39 14.40 -7.58
C GLY A 502 7.54 15.52 -7.02
N LEU A 503 7.69 15.84 -5.74
CA LEU A 503 7.00 16.97 -5.13
C LEU A 503 7.72 18.30 -5.38
N GLY A 504 8.87 18.29 -6.08
CA GLY A 504 9.69 19.49 -6.26
C GLY A 504 10.24 20.02 -4.94
N ILE A 505 10.55 19.12 -4.00
CA ILE A 505 11.23 19.45 -2.73
C ILE A 505 12.75 19.34 -2.95
N ALA A 506 13.18 18.29 -3.65
CA ALA A 506 14.57 17.99 -3.90
C ALA A 506 14.85 17.82 -5.38
N THR A 507 16.11 17.93 -5.76
CA THR A 507 16.61 17.57 -7.09
C THR A 507 17.91 16.78 -6.93
N ARG A 508 18.25 15.98 -7.94
CA ARG A 508 19.43 15.14 -7.90
C ARG A 508 20.52 15.69 -8.81
N VAL A 509 21.70 15.89 -8.24
CA VAL A 509 22.91 16.33 -8.93
C VAL A 509 23.94 15.19 -8.84
N GLY A 510 24.04 14.42 -9.92
CA GLY A 510 24.79 13.16 -9.91
C GLY A 510 24.15 12.14 -8.98
N ALA A 511 24.89 11.69 -7.96
CA ALA A 511 24.35 10.85 -6.89
C ALA A 511 23.86 11.65 -5.67
N THR A 512 24.10 12.96 -5.62
CA THR A 512 23.76 13.80 -4.46
C THR A 512 22.34 14.32 -4.58
N LEU A 513 21.56 14.22 -3.50
CA LEU A 513 20.26 14.85 -3.37
C LEU A 513 20.45 16.23 -2.74
N VAL A 514 19.92 17.27 -3.38
CA VAL A 514 19.99 18.66 -2.92
C VAL A 514 18.59 19.27 -2.88
N LEU A 515 18.40 20.30 -2.05
CA LEU A 515 17.15 21.06 -2.05
C LEU A 515 16.95 21.72 -3.43
N GLU A 516 15.73 21.61 -3.96
CA GLU A 516 15.34 22.22 -5.24
C GLU A 516 15.45 23.75 -5.13
N GLU A 517 16.00 24.40 -6.17
CA GLU A 517 16.39 25.81 -6.11
C GLU A 517 15.18 26.74 -6.05
N ASP A 518 14.18 26.51 -6.91
CA ASP A 518 12.98 27.35 -6.94
C ASP A 518 12.18 27.21 -5.65
N PHE A 519 12.19 26.02 -5.04
CA PHE A 519 11.59 25.76 -3.75
C PHE A 519 12.36 26.46 -2.62
N PHE A 520 13.70 26.39 -2.61
CA PHE A 520 14.52 27.09 -1.63
C PHE A 520 14.31 28.62 -1.65
N VAL A 521 14.19 29.21 -2.84
CA VAL A 521 13.88 30.64 -2.98
C VAL A 521 12.48 30.95 -2.44
N ARG A 522 11.49 30.10 -2.75
CA ARG A 522 10.11 30.26 -2.26
C ARG A 522 9.99 30.20 -0.74
N LEU A 523 10.70 29.27 -0.08
CA LEU A 523 10.78 29.18 1.38
C LEU A 523 11.24 30.49 2.06
N ARG A 524 11.80 31.45 1.31
CA ARG A 524 12.24 32.76 1.83
C ARG A 524 11.37 33.92 1.35
N ALA A 525 10.72 33.78 0.21
CA ALA A 525 10.08 34.89 -0.51
C ALA A 525 8.55 34.82 -0.49
N ASP A 526 7.97 33.63 -0.65
CA ASP A 526 6.53 33.41 -0.70
C ASP A 526 5.96 33.30 0.72
N ALA A 527 4.76 33.83 0.97
CA ALA A 527 4.20 33.88 2.32
C ALA A 527 3.87 32.49 2.88
N GLU A 528 3.31 31.59 2.07
CA GLU A 528 2.89 30.26 2.50
C GLU A 528 4.08 29.32 2.63
N ASP A 529 5.00 29.33 1.65
CA ASP A 529 6.23 28.54 1.75
C ASP A 529 7.15 29.08 2.87
N ARG A 530 7.14 30.38 3.18
CA ARG A 530 7.95 30.96 4.27
C ARG A 530 7.53 30.46 5.65
N GLU A 531 6.23 30.34 5.92
CA GLU A 531 5.74 29.80 7.21
C GLU A 531 6.31 28.39 7.45
N VAL A 532 6.22 27.51 6.46
CA VAL A 532 6.83 26.17 6.53
C VAL A 532 8.35 26.24 6.62
N GLY A 533 8.97 27.20 5.92
CA GLY A 533 10.41 27.45 5.98
C GLY A 533 10.89 27.84 7.37
N ASP A 534 10.11 28.66 8.08
CA ASP A 534 10.36 29.11 9.44
C ASP A 534 10.19 27.93 10.41
N ASP A 535 9.17 27.10 10.24
CA ASP A 535 8.94 25.88 11.05
C ASP A 535 9.99 24.77 10.79
N LEU A 536 10.59 24.73 9.60
CA LEU A 536 11.68 23.81 9.27
C LEU A 536 13.02 24.20 9.92
N VAL A 537 13.21 25.47 10.30
CA VAL A 537 14.48 25.94 10.87
C VAL A 537 14.81 25.26 12.20
N PRO A 538 13.90 25.26 13.21
CA PRO A 538 14.18 24.58 14.48
C PRO A 538 14.46 23.08 14.30
N LEU A 539 13.77 22.42 13.35
CA LEU A 539 14.04 21.03 13.03
C LEU A 539 15.45 20.83 12.44
N ALA A 540 15.84 21.68 11.50
CA ALA A 540 17.17 21.65 10.90
C ALA A 540 18.26 21.88 11.95
N ASP A 541 18.10 22.87 12.83
CA ASP A 541 19.08 23.18 13.88
C ASP A 541 19.27 22.00 14.86
N ARG A 542 18.18 21.31 15.23
CA ARG A 542 18.25 20.08 16.05
C ARG A 542 18.94 18.93 15.33
N LEU A 543 18.65 18.73 14.05
CA LEU A 543 19.33 17.73 13.22
C LEU A 543 20.83 18.03 13.08
N GLN A 544 21.21 19.30 12.97
CA GLN A 544 22.61 19.70 12.94
C GLN A 544 23.30 19.32 14.24
N ALA A 545 22.74 19.73 15.39
CA ALA A 545 23.31 19.41 16.71
C ALA A 545 23.49 17.90 16.91
N PHE A 546 22.49 17.11 16.52
CA PHE A 546 22.55 15.65 16.57
C PHE A 546 23.66 15.08 15.68
N THR A 547 23.72 15.50 14.41
CA THR A 547 24.68 14.95 13.44
C THR A 547 26.12 15.37 13.71
N GLU A 548 26.35 16.51 14.36
CA GLU A 548 27.69 16.93 14.79
C GLU A 548 28.24 16.05 15.93
N GLY A 549 27.37 15.58 16.82
CA GLY A 549 27.72 14.63 17.89
C GLY A 549 27.78 13.16 17.43
N TRP A 550 27.22 12.84 16.26
CA TRP A 550 27.12 11.47 15.77
C TRP A 550 28.45 10.95 15.21
N THR A 551 29.14 10.08 15.96
CA THR A 551 30.41 9.48 15.53
C THR A 551 30.26 8.25 14.62
N GLY A 552 29.03 7.81 14.36
CA GLY A 552 28.75 6.53 13.70
C GLY A 552 28.97 5.35 14.66
N GLN A 553 28.10 4.34 14.61
CA GLN A 553 28.43 3.02 15.15
C GLN A 553 29.35 2.32 14.14
N GLU A 554 30.52 1.85 14.61
CA GLU A 554 31.40 0.94 13.86
C GLU A 554 30.72 -0.40 13.56
#